data_AF-A0A832KAA5-F1
#
_entry.id   AF-A0A832KAA5-F1
#
_cell.length_a   1.000
_cell.length_b   1.000
_cell.length_c   1.000
_cell.angle_alpha   90.00
_cell.angle_beta   90.00
_cell.angle_gamma   90.00
#
_symmetry.space_group_name_H-M   'P 1'
#
loop_
_entity.id
_entity.type
_entity.pdbx_description
1 polymer ?
#
loop_
_entity_poly.entity_id
_entity_poly.type
_entity_poly.pdbx_seq_one_letter_code
_entity_poly.pdbx_strand_id
1 'polypeptide(L)'
;MVRRYLVSILLAVIVAAVFLSPVFITISRMVFLFPSRIVSVTYHSISDFFLFLLRAKEFEQENRQLKKHITELELENSLLKAELSEFERLKKYKSISSRFIISRIIARDPTNWFKVAFVDAGVNQGIRAGMPVLLPEGVVGRIIEAGPGSSTVLLAIDSSSKISVIISETRELGIVEGTGKGLIMKFFSGDVDAQPGNIVLTSGLGGVFPKGLEVGRIANVNPGGLVATAEITPSVEFNKLEEVLILIK
;
A
#
# COMPACT_ATOMS: atom_id res chain seq x y z
N MET A 1 -83.68 70.69 25.41
CA MET A 1 -82.97 69.46 25.82
C MET A 1 -83.41 68.22 25.04
N VAL A 2 -84.70 68.06 24.70
CA VAL A 2 -85.29 66.86 24.05
C VAL A 2 -84.75 66.54 22.64
N ARG A 3 -84.39 67.55 21.83
CA ARG A 3 -83.93 67.37 20.44
C ARG A 3 -82.60 66.62 20.30
N ARG A 4 -81.69 66.67 21.30
CA ARG A 4 -80.39 65.95 21.24
C ARG A 4 -80.54 64.45 21.50
N TYR A 5 -81.44 64.05 22.40
CA TYR A 5 -81.71 62.64 22.71
C TYR A 5 -82.43 61.90 21.57
N LEU A 6 -83.32 62.59 20.84
CA LEU A 6 -83.98 62.03 19.66
C LEU A 6 -82.98 61.72 18.54
N VAL A 7 -82.00 62.61 18.32
CA VAL A 7 -80.97 62.40 17.28
C VAL A 7 -80.05 61.23 17.63
N SER A 8 -79.65 61.07 18.89
CA SER A 8 -78.81 59.94 19.31
C SER A 8 -79.54 58.60 19.22
N ILE A 9 -80.84 58.56 19.56
CA ILE A 9 -81.66 57.35 19.42
C ILE A 9 -81.83 57.00 17.94
N LEU A 10 -82.11 57.99 17.09
CA LEU A 10 -82.25 57.77 15.65
C LEU A 10 -80.94 57.26 15.03
N LEU A 11 -79.79 57.82 15.44
CA LEU A 11 -78.47 57.37 14.98
C LEU A 11 -78.18 55.93 15.41
N ALA A 12 -78.49 55.58 16.66
CA ALA A 12 -78.30 54.22 17.17
C ALA A 12 -79.17 53.20 16.42
N VAL A 13 -80.41 53.56 16.09
CA VAL A 13 -81.32 52.71 15.30
C VAL A 13 -80.81 52.54 13.87
N ILE A 14 -80.30 53.59 13.23
CA ILE A 14 -79.73 53.49 11.87
C ILE A 14 -78.47 52.62 11.87
N VAL A 15 -77.59 52.78 12.85
CA VAL A 15 -76.40 51.94 12.99
C VAL A 15 -76.79 50.48 13.20
N ALA A 16 -77.73 50.19 14.11
CA ALA A 16 -78.23 48.83 14.32
C ALA A 16 -78.86 48.24 13.05
N ALA A 17 -79.66 49.02 12.31
CA ALA A 17 -80.29 48.60 11.07
C ALA A 17 -79.26 48.29 9.95
N VAL A 18 -78.15 49.04 9.90
CA VAL A 18 -77.05 48.77 8.95
C VAL A 18 -76.35 47.45 9.28
N PHE A 19 -76.09 47.17 10.56
CA PHE A 19 -75.49 45.90 11.00
C PHE A 19 -76.41 44.69 10.80
N LEU A 20 -77.73 44.89 10.92
CA LEU A 20 -78.75 43.86 10.67
C LEU A 20 -79.15 43.74 9.20
N SER A 21 -78.60 44.58 8.31
CA SER A 21 -78.97 44.56 6.90
C SER A 21 -78.44 43.29 6.20
N PRO A 22 -79.23 42.69 5.28
CA PRO A 22 -78.79 41.53 4.51
C PRO A 22 -77.51 41.80 3.69
N VAL A 23 -77.28 43.06 3.31
CA VAL A 23 -76.11 43.52 2.57
C VAL A 23 -74.86 43.42 3.43
N PHE A 24 -74.90 43.89 4.68
CA PHE A 24 -73.76 43.78 5.61
C PHE A 24 -73.43 42.31 5.92
N ILE A 25 -74.44 41.46 6.12
CA ILE A 25 -74.27 40.02 6.37
C ILE A 25 -73.68 39.31 5.13
N THR A 26 -74.08 39.70 3.92
CA THR A 26 -73.57 39.12 2.68
C THR A 26 -72.11 39.52 2.42
N ILE A 27 -71.77 40.79 2.66
CA ILE A 27 -70.40 41.30 2.56
C ILE A 27 -69.51 40.63 3.61
N SER A 28 -69.97 40.50 4.87
CA SER A 28 -69.19 39.85 5.91
C SER A 28 -68.96 38.36 5.60
N ARG A 29 -69.96 37.65 5.08
CA ARG A 29 -69.81 36.26 4.63
C ARG A 29 -68.88 36.11 3.43
N MET A 30 -68.92 37.04 2.47
CA MET A 30 -67.95 37.06 1.37
C MET A 30 -66.53 37.23 1.91
N VAL A 31 -66.28 38.25 2.73
CA VAL A 31 -64.95 38.50 3.32
C VAL A 31 -64.45 37.30 4.13
N PHE A 32 -65.33 36.59 4.84
CA PHE A 32 -64.99 35.40 5.62
C PHE A 32 -64.78 34.12 4.77
N LEU A 33 -65.38 34.05 3.58
CA LEU A 33 -65.23 32.93 2.64
C LEU A 33 -64.08 33.12 1.64
N PHE A 34 -63.50 34.33 1.55
CA PHE A 34 -62.46 34.63 0.57
C PHE A 34 -61.06 34.03 0.82
N PRO A 35 -60.69 33.43 1.98
CA PRO A 35 -59.41 32.73 2.08
C PRO A 35 -59.51 31.20 2.21
N SER A 36 -60.54 30.52 1.67
CA SER A 36 -60.59 29.04 1.71
C SER A 36 -60.30 28.31 0.39
N ARG A 37 -59.95 29.02 -0.69
CA ARG A 37 -59.54 28.39 -1.97
C ARG A 37 -58.09 28.65 -2.43
N ILE A 38 -57.30 29.40 -1.66
CA ILE A 38 -55.84 29.56 -1.92
C ILE A 38 -54.99 28.80 -0.89
N VAL A 39 -55.59 28.39 0.24
CA VAL A 39 -54.85 27.76 1.35
C VAL A 39 -54.56 26.27 1.13
N SER A 40 -55.30 25.57 0.25
CA SER A 40 -55.08 24.13 0.01
C SER A 40 -54.02 23.82 -1.07
N VAL A 41 -53.57 24.80 -1.87
CA VAL A 41 -52.50 24.60 -2.88
C VAL A 41 -51.11 24.96 -2.32
N THR A 42 -51.06 25.70 -1.21
CA THR A 42 -49.81 26.21 -0.62
C THR A 42 -49.33 25.41 0.59
N TYR A 43 -50.21 24.69 1.31
CA TYR A 43 -49.82 23.91 2.49
C TYR A 43 -49.14 22.56 2.20
N HIS A 44 -49.43 21.91 1.08
CA HIS A 44 -48.72 20.69 0.67
C HIS A 44 -47.37 21.01 0.00
N SER A 45 -47.28 22.11 -0.75
CA SER A 45 -46.04 22.50 -1.44
C SER A 45 -44.87 22.89 -0.51
N ILE A 46 -45.12 23.51 0.65
CA ILE A 46 -44.04 23.93 1.58
C ILE A 46 -43.51 22.73 2.39
N SER A 47 -44.39 21.83 2.83
CA SER A 47 -44.01 20.63 3.58
C SER A 47 -43.31 19.62 2.67
N ASP A 48 -43.78 19.44 1.44
CA ASP A 48 -43.13 18.60 0.43
C ASP A 48 -41.76 19.17 0.01
N PHE A 49 -41.61 20.50 -0.09
CA PHE A 49 -40.32 21.13 -0.36
C PHE A 49 -39.33 20.95 0.80
N PHE A 50 -39.80 21.04 2.05
CA PHE A 50 -38.96 20.78 3.23
C PHE A 50 -38.53 19.30 3.31
N LEU A 51 -39.45 18.36 3.06
CA LEU A 51 -39.15 16.94 2.95
C LEU A 51 -38.19 16.63 1.80
N PHE A 52 -38.34 17.30 0.65
CA PHE A 52 -37.42 17.20 -0.48
C PHE A 52 -36.01 17.70 -0.12
N LEU A 53 -35.90 18.82 0.59
CA LEU A 53 -34.62 19.35 1.06
C LEU A 53 -33.94 18.43 2.08
N LEU A 54 -34.72 17.87 3.02
CA LEU A 54 -34.20 16.90 3.99
C LEU A 54 -33.71 15.64 3.28
N ARG A 55 -34.50 15.07 2.36
CA ARG A 55 -34.10 13.90 1.56
C ARG A 55 -32.89 14.21 0.67
N ALA A 56 -32.82 15.39 0.05
CA ALA A 56 -31.68 15.80 -0.76
C ALA A 56 -30.39 15.87 0.08
N LYS A 57 -30.49 16.37 1.32
CA LYS A 57 -29.37 16.43 2.26
C LYS A 57 -28.96 15.04 2.75
N GLU A 58 -29.92 14.17 3.06
CA GLU A 58 -29.69 12.76 3.41
C GLU A 58 -29.01 12.02 2.25
N PHE A 59 -29.54 12.13 1.02
CA PHE A 59 -28.94 11.55 -0.18
C PHE A 59 -27.52 12.08 -0.45
N GLU A 60 -27.27 13.36 -0.22
CA GLU A 60 -25.93 13.93 -0.38
C GLU A 60 -24.96 13.41 0.70
N GLN A 61 -25.43 13.23 1.94
CA GLN A 61 -24.66 12.59 3.01
C GLN A 61 -24.38 11.12 2.71
N GLU A 62 -25.39 10.37 2.28
CA GLU A 62 -25.27 8.96 1.90
C GLU A 62 -24.32 8.80 0.71
N ASN A 63 -24.44 9.64 -0.32
CA ASN A 63 -23.54 9.64 -1.48
C ASN A 63 -22.09 9.99 -1.07
N ARG A 64 -21.90 10.92 -0.12
CA ARG A 64 -20.57 11.18 0.45
C ARG A 64 -20.02 9.98 1.22
N GLN A 65 -20.85 9.30 2.02
CA GLN A 65 -20.44 8.11 2.77
C GLN A 65 -20.10 6.95 1.83
N LEU A 66 -20.96 6.69 0.84
CA LEU A 66 -20.75 5.68 -0.20
C LEU A 66 -19.46 5.95 -0.97
N LYS A 67 -19.21 7.20 -1.39
CA LYS A 67 -17.96 7.58 -2.05
C LYS A 67 -16.73 7.33 -1.17
N LYS A 68 -16.80 7.66 0.12
CA LYS A 68 -15.72 7.36 1.06
C LYS A 68 -15.46 5.86 1.16
N HIS A 69 -16.50 5.06 1.31
CA HIS A 69 -16.39 3.60 1.35
C HIS A 69 -15.81 3.02 0.05
N ILE A 70 -16.22 3.54 -1.11
CA ILE A 70 -15.64 3.13 -2.40
C ILE A 70 -14.14 3.43 -2.42
N THR A 71 -13.72 4.63 -2.01
CA THR A 71 -12.29 4.98 -1.95
C THR A 71 -11.51 4.11 -0.95
N GLU A 72 -12.08 3.82 0.21
CA GLU A 72 -11.47 2.92 1.21
C GLU A 72 -11.31 1.50 0.65
N LEU A 73 -12.36 0.95 0.02
CA LEU A 73 -12.33 -0.37 -0.60
C LEU A 73 -11.39 -0.44 -1.81
N GLU A 74 -11.30 0.62 -2.61
CA GLU A 74 -10.35 0.71 -3.73
C GLU A 74 -8.90 0.71 -3.26
N LEU A 75 -8.62 1.41 -2.15
CA LEU A 75 -7.30 1.40 -1.52
C LEU A 75 -6.96 0.01 -0.98
N GLU A 76 -7.88 -0.61 -0.24
CA GLU A 76 -7.70 -1.98 0.29
C GLU A 76 -7.49 -3.00 -0.83
N ASN A 77 -8.29 -2.93 -1.90
CA ASN A 77 -8.15 -3.80 -3.07
C ASN A 77 -6.79 -3.62 -3.76
N SER A 78 -6.30 -2.38 -3.84
CA SER A 78 -4.99 -2.08 -4.42
C SER A 78 -3.85 -2.65 -3.58
N LEU A 79 -3.93 -2.55 -2.26
CA LEU A 79 -2.97 -3.13 -1.33
C LEU A 79 -2.95 -4.66 -1.42
N LEU A 80 -4.13 -5.30 -1.42
CA LEU A 80 -4.27 -6.76 -1.54
C LEU A 80 -3.73 -7.28 -2.88
N LYS A 81 -3.96 -6.55 -3.98
CA LYS A 81 -3.39 -6.90 -5.29
C LYS A 81 -1.87 -6.81 -5.31
N ALA A 82 -1.28 -5.81 -4.65
CA ALA A 82 0.16 -5.68 -4.54
C ALA A 82 0.75 -6.87 -3.76
N GLU A 83 0.17 -7.22 -2.62
CA GLU A 83 0.57 -8.37 -1.80
C GLU A 83 0.44 -9.70 -2.55
N LEU A 84 -0.66 -9.88 -3.30
CA LEU A 84 -0.86 -11.09 -4.11
C LEU A 84 0.17 -11.23 -5.24
N SER A 85 0.48 -10.13 -5.95
CA SER A 85 1.48 -10.10 -7.01
C SER A 85 2.87 -10.46 -6.47
N GLU A 86 3.22 -9.95 -5.30
CA GLU A 86 4.46 -10.28 -4.61
C GLU A 86 4.52 -11.75 -4.21
N PHE A 87 3.45 -12.28 -3.61
CA PHE A 87 3.34 -13.69 -3.25
C PHE A 87 3.46 -14.63 -4.46
N GLU A 88 2.84 -14.30 -5.60
CA GLU A 88 2.92 -15.07 -6.83
C GLU A 88 4.35 -15.10 -7.41
N ARG A 89 5.06 -13.97 -7.37
CA ARG A 89 6.48 -13.88 -7.76
C ARG A 89 7.33 -14.85 -6.96
N LEU A 90 7.12 -14.92 -5.64
CA LEU A 90 7.86 -15.80 -4.74
C LEU A 90 7.50 -17.29 -4.94
N LYS A 91 6.23 -17.59 -5.21
CA LYS A 91 5.73 -18.98 -5.42
C LYS A 91 6.30 -19.64 -6.67
N LYS A 92 6.69 -18.86 -7.70
CA LYS A 92 7.28 -19.38 -8.96
C LYS A 92 8.59 -20.15 -8.75
N TYR A 93 9.27 -19.97 -7.61
CA TYR A 93 10.55 -20.62 -7.29
C TYR A 93 10.42 -21.91 -6.47
N LYS A 94 9.18 -22.36 -6.17
CA LYS A 94 8.88 -23.59 -5.41
C LYS A 94 9.31 -24.90 -6.12
N SER A 95 9.91 -24.81 -7.31
CA SER A 95 10.50 -25.95 -8.04
C SER A 95 11.83 -26.44 -7.44
N ILE A 96 12.48 -25.64 -6.59
CA ILE A 96 13.66 -26.10 -5.86
C ILE A 96 13.17 -27.00 -4.73
N SER A 97 13.63 -28.25 -4.68
CA SER A 97 13.29 -29.31 -3.70
C SER A 97 13.59 -28.95 -2.22
N SER A 98 13.91 -27.70 -1.92
CA SER A 98 14.27 -27.19 -0.60
C SER A 98 13.09 -26.47 0.03
N ARG A 99 12.97 -26.53 1.37
CA ARG A 99 11.96 -25.74 2.09
C ARG A 99 12.47 -24.30 2.21
N PHE A 100 11.62 -23.33 1.91
CA PHE A 100 11.93 -21.91 2.08
C PHE A 100 10.95 -21.26 3.04
N ILE A 101 11.44 -20.27 3.80
CA ILE A 101 10.61 -19.30 4.51
C ILE A 101 10.68 -17.98 3.77
N ILE A 102 9.51 -17.41 3.51
CA ILE A 102 9.39 -16.01 3.09
C ILE A 102 9.47 -15.17 4.36
N SER A 103 10.32 -14.14 4.35
CA SER A 103 10.46 -13.21 5.48
C SER A 103 10.65 -11.80 4.96
N ARG A 104 10.10 -10.83 5.69
CA ARG A 104 10.18 -9.41 5.37
C ARG A 104 11.43 -8.79 5.98
N ILE A 105 12.05 -7.86 5.25
CA ILE A 105 13.08 -6.98 5.79
C ILE A 105 12.43 -5.91 6.66
N ILE A 106 12.77 -5.92 7.95
CA ILE A 106 12.22 -5.00 8.96
C ILE A 106 13.15 -3.83 9.28
N ALA A 107 14.45 -3.97 9.02
CA ALA A 107 15.42 -2.90 9.20
C ALA A 107 16.69 -3.14 8.37
N ARG A 108 17.46 -2.07 8.17
CA ARG A 108 18.81 -2.11 7.60
C ARG A 108 19.74 -1.28 8.49
N ASP A 109 21.02 -1.61 8.51
CA ASP A 109 22.00 -0.83 9.27
C ASP A 109 22.11 0.60 8.69
N PRO A 110 21.78 1.64 9.47
CA PRO A 110 21.84 3.03 9.02
C PRO A 110 23.27 3.58 8.96
N THR A 111 24.23 2.93 9.64
CA THR A 111 25.61 3.43 9.77
C THR A 111 26.47 3.12 8.55
N ASN A 112 26.00 2.22 7.68
CA ASN A 112 26.68 1.79 6.45
C ASN A 112 28.06 1.15 6.67
N TRP A 113 28.45 0.90 7.93
CA TRP A 113 29.72 0.25 8.29
C TRP A 113 29.67 -1.23 7.92
N PHE A 114 28.53 -1.87 8.17
CA PHE A 114 28.24 -3.22 7.74
C PHE A 114 27.02 -3.22 6.82
N LYS A 115 27.05 -4.04 5.78
CA LYS A 115 25.89 -4.29 4.91
C LYS A 115 25.09 -5.43 5.51
N VAL A 116 24.28 -5.08 6.50
CA VAL A 116 23.36 -6.01 7.15
C VAL A 116 21.90 -5.56 7.01
N ALA A 117 21.02 -6.55 6.97
CA ALA A 117 19.58 -6.38 7.02
C ALA A 117 18.97 -7.27 8.09
N PHE A 118 17.86 -6.84 8.68
CA PHE A 118 17.12 -7.60 9.69
C PHE A 118 15.84 -8.14 9.08
N VAL A 119 15.50 -9.39 9.39
CA VAL A 119 14.32 -10.08 8.86
C VAL A 119 13.39 -10.52 9.99
N ASP A 120 12.08 -10.56 9.74
CA ASP A 120 11.02 -10.88 10.72
C ASP A 120 10.81 -12.38 10.99
N ALA A 121 11.84 -13.19 10.74
CA ALA A 121 11.82 -14.61 11.02
C ALA A 121 13.09 -15.01 11.78
N GLY A 122 12.93 -15.90 12.75
CA GLY A 122 13.97 -16.34 13.67
C GLY A 122 13.93 -17.83 13.97
N VAL A 123 14.52 -18.20 15.10
CA VAL A 123 14.65 -19.59 15.56
C VAL A 123 13.29 -20.27 15.72
N ASN A 124 12.23 -19.53 16.09
CA ASN A 124 10.87 -20.07 16.21
C ASN A 124 10.32 -20.59 14.87
N GLN A 125 10.80 -20.05 13.75
CA GLN A 125 10.48 -20.50 12.41
C GLN A 125 11.51 -21.51 11.87
N GLY A 126 12.49 -21.92 12.67
CA GLY A 126 13.53 -22.88 12.30
C GLY A 126 14.75 -22.27 11.64
N ILE A 127 14.89 -20.93 11.63
CA ILE A 127 16.05 -20.25 11.06
C ILE A 127 17.27 -20.41 11.97
N ARG A 128 18.44 -20.62 11.35
CA ARG A 128 19.73 -20.74 12.04
C ARG A 128 20.80 -19.95 11.31
N ALA A 129 21.85 -19.59 12.03
CA ALA A 129 23.06 -19.03 11.45
C ALA A 129 23.62 -19.94 10.34
N GLY A 130 24.13 -19.33 9.28
CA GLY A 130 24.65 -20.00 8.10
C GLY A 130 23.61 -20.37 7.04
N MET A 131 22.31 -20.16 7.27
CA MET A 131 21.29 -20.37 6.23
C MET A 131 21.40 -19.32 5.12
N PRO A 132 21.31 -19.70 3.84
CA PRO A 132 21.42 -18.76 2.75
C PRO A 132 20.10 -18.02 2.54
N VAL A 133 20.24 -16.74 2.21
CA VAL A 133 19.15 -15.81 1.92
C VAL A 133 19.23 -15.42 0.46
N LEU A 134 18.11 -15.53 -0.24
CA LEU A 134 18.03 -15.39 -1.68
C LEU A 134 16.74 -14.68 -2.09
N LEU A 135 16.75 -14.27 -3.35
CA LEU A 135 15.61 -13.76 -4.07
C LEU A 135 15.49 -14.51 -5.40
N PRO A 136 14.33 -14.46 -6.05
CA PRO A 136 14.14 -14.86 -7.45
C PRO A 136 15.29 -14.49 -8.40
N GLU A 137 15.82 -13.28 -8.22
CA GLU A 137 16.85 -12.68 -9.07
C GLU A 137 18.26 -13.16 -8.73
N GLY A 138 18.51 -13.64 -7.49
CA GLY A 138 19.83 -14.12 -7.11
C GLY A 138 20.12 -14.13 -5.60
N VAL A 139 21.41 -14.25 -5.28
CA VAL A 139 21.89 -14.33 -3.90
C VAL A 139 21.80 -12.98 -3.20
N VAL A 140 21.11 -12.95 -2.05
CA VAL A 140 21.03 -11.77 -1.18
C VAL A 140 22.13 -11.82 -0.12
N GLY A 141 22.38 -12.97 0.50
CA GLY A 141 23.31 -13.06 1.61
C GLY A 141 23.14 -14.33 2.45
N ARG A 142 23.51 -14.26 3.72
CA ARG A 142 23.35 -15.37 4.67
C ARG A 142 22.98 -14.88 6.06
N ILE A 143 22.29 -15.73 6.82
CA ILE A 143 22.03 -15.47 8.23
C ILE A 143 23.34 -15.56 9.00
N ILE A 144 23.69 -14.52 9.76
CA ILE A 144 24.84 -14.51 10.67
C ILE A 144 24.41 -14.68 12.13
N GLU A 145 23.19 -14.29 12.46
CA GLU A 145 22.62 -14.42 13.80
C GLU A 145 21.11 -14.66 13.69
N ALA A 146 20.56 -15.54 14.52
CA ALA A 146 19.13 -15.84 14.57
C ALA A 146 18.64 -15.70 16.01
N GLY A 147 17.79 -14.72 16.27
CA GLY A 147 17.07 -14.54 17.52
C GLY A 147 15.72 -15.28 17.52
N PRO A 148 14.89 -15.14 18.57
CA PRO A 148 13.62 -15.87 18.67
C PRO A 148 12.63 -15.59 17.53
N GLY A 149 12.47 -14.32 17.14
CA GLY A 149 11.50 -13.88 16.12
C GLY A 149 12.08 -13.00 15.03
N SER A 150 13.39 -12.77 15.03
CA SER A 150 14.08 -12.02 13.98
C SER A 150 15.48 -12.56 13.79
N SER A 151 16.06 -12.29 12.62
CA SER A 151 17.43 -12.70 12.28
C SER A 151 18.19 -11.59 11.57
N THR A 152 19.51 -11.65 11.66
CA THR A 152 20.42 -10.74 10.98
C THR A 152 21.00 -11.41 9.75
N VAL A 153 20.81 -10.76 8.59
CA VAL A 153 21.35 -11.14 7.29
C VAL A 153 22.61 -10.33 7.01
N LEU A 154 23.73 -11.00 6.76
CA LEU A 154 24.90 -10.40 6.13
C LEU A 154 24.69 -10.39 4.62
N LEU A 155 24.62 -9.20 4.02
CA LEU A 155 24.38 -9.04 2.59
C LEU A 155 25.62 -9.43 1.78
N ALA A 156 25.41 -9.93 0.57
CA ALA A 156 26.49 -10.37 -0.33
C ALA A 156 27.49 -9.25 -0.66
N ILE A 157 27.02 -7.99 -0.68
CA ILE A 157 27.83 -6.79 -0.93
C ILE A 157 28.65 -6.34 0.27
N ASP A 158 28.53 -6.96 1.44
CA ASP A 158 29.39 -6.67 2.59
C ASP A 158 30.84 -7.09 2.33
N SER A 159 31.82 -6.33 2.80
CA SER A 159 33.25 -6.65 2.65
C SER A 159 33.68 -7.93 3.39
N SER A 160 32.92 -8.35 4.40
CA SER A 160 33.12 -9.59 5.13
C SER A 160 32.38 -10.78 4.50
N SER A 161 31.54 -10.54 3.49
CA SER A 161 30.84 -11.59 2.77
C SER A 161 31.77 -12.24 1.74
N LYS A 162 31.85 -13.57 1.77
CA LYS A 162 32.60 -14.38 0.81
C LYS A 162 31.73 -15.51 0.29
N ILE A 163 31.65 -15.64 -1.03
CA ILE A 163 30.81 -16.62 -1.71
C ILE A 163 31.68 -17.38 -2.71
N SER A 164 31.74 -18.70 -2.60
CA SER A 164 32.44 -19.53 -3.59
C SER A 164 31.59 -19.64 -4.85
N VAL A 165 32.14 -19.19 -5.98
CA VAL A 165 31.42 -19.08 -7.25
C VAL A 165 32.09 -19.85 -8.38
N ILE A 166 31.34 -20.01 -9.46
CA ILE A 166 31.77 -20.58 -10.72
C ILE A 166 31.19 -19.74 -11.86
N ILE A 167 31.98 -19.48 -12.91
CA ILE A 167 31.46 -18.90 -14.15
C ILE A 167 30.60 -19.95 -14.87
N SER A 168 29.41 -19.58 -15.32
CA SER A 168 28.48 -20.51 -15.94
C SER A 168 29.05 -21.11 -17.23
N GLU A 169 29.62 -20.26 -18.08
CA GLU A 169 30.10 -20.58 -19.42
C GLU A 169 31.42 -21.35 -19.38
N THR A 170 32.44 -20.80 -18.71
CA THR A 170 33.82 -21.32 -18.73
C THR A 170 34.14 -22.24 -17.56
N ARG A 171 33.27 -22.28 -16.55
CA ARG A 171 33.41 -23.12 -15.35
C ARG A 171 34.61 -22.74 -14.47
N GLU A 172 35.18 -21.55 -14.68
CA GLU A 172 36.23 -20.98 -13.85
C GLU A 172 35.75 -20.76 -12.41
N LEU A 173 36.58 -21.14 -11.44
CA LEU A 173 36.28 -21.03 -10.02
C LEU A 173 36.87 -19.77 -9.42
N GLY A 174 36.17 -19.22 -8.44
CA GLY A 174 36.68 -18.10 -7.66
C GLY A 174 35.88 -17.82 -6.41
N ILE A 175 36.22 -16.70 -5.77
CA ILE A 175 35.54 -16.21 -4.58
C ILE A 175 35.02 -14.81 -4.89
N VAL A 176 33.72 -14.61 -4.75
CA VAL A 176 33.11 -13.29 -4.75
C VAL A 176 33.17 -12.70 -3.35
N GLU A 177 33.67 -11.48 -3.26
CA GLU A 177 33.68 -10.65 -2.06
C GLU A 177 32.88 -9.37 -2.30
N GLY A 178 32.19 -8.89 -1.28
CA GLY A 178 31.54 -7.59 -1.33
C GLY A 178 32.54 -6.44 -1.22
N THR A 179 32.17 -5.28 -1.76
CA THR A 179 32.97 -4.04 -1.66
C THR A 179 32.22 -2.91 -0.97
N GLY A 180 31.02 -3.19 -0.45
CA GLY A 180 30.07 -2.22 0.09
C GLY A 180 29.25 -1.49 -0.98
N LYS A 181 29.68 -1.48 -2.24
CA LYS A 181 28.96 -0.87 -3.37
C LYS A 181 28.68 -1.84 -4.52
N GLY A 182 29.40 -2.95 -4.59
CA GLY A 182 29.24 -3.98 -5.60
C GLY A 182 29.95 -5.26 -5.18
N LEU A 183 30.33 -6.06 -6.16
CA LEU A 183 30.95 -7.36 -5.96
C LEU A 183 32.25 -7.43 -6.76
N ILE A 184 33.25 -8.09 -6.21
CA ILE A 184 34.49 -8.43 -6.90
C ILE A 184 34.73 -9.93 -6.80
N MET A 185 34.98 -10.58 -7.94
CA MET A 185 35.44 -11.95 -7.99
C MET A 185 36.96 -11.99 -8.05
N LYS A 186 37.56 -12.79 -7.18
CA LYS A 186 38.97 -13.14 -7.17
C LYS A 186 39.12 -14.55 -7.68
N PHE A 187 39.97 -14.73 -8.69
CA PHE A 187 40.28 -16.04 -9.26
C PHE A 187 41.44 -16.70 -8.52
N PHE A 188 41.60 -18.00 -8.72
CA PHE A 188 42.73 -18.76 -8.13
C PHE A 188 43.99 -18.72 -9.02
N SER A 189 43.85 -18.39 -10.30
CA SER A 189 44.94 -18.22 -11.28
C SER A 189 44.88 -16.83 -11.94
N GLY A 190 45.99 -16.43 -12.56
CA GLY A 190 46.04 -15.25 -13.43
C GLY A 190 45.61 -15.52 -14.88
N ASP A 191 45.77 -16.77 -15.34
CA ASP A 191 45.25 -17.23 -16.63
C ASP A 191 43.81 -17.69 -16.43
N VAL A 192 42.86 -16.89 -16.92
CA VAL A 192 41.42 -17.10 -16.71
C VAL A 192 40.65 -16.84 -18.00
N ASP A 193 39.75 -17.75 -18.35
CA ASP A 193 38.78 -17.52 -19.41
C ASP A 193 37.53 -16.86 -18.79
N ALA A 194 37.57 -15.54 -18.71
CA ALA A 194 36.49 -14.72 -18.16
C ALA A 194 36.28 -13.48 -19.04
N GLN A 195 35.02 -13.18 -19.36
CA GLN A 195 34.64 -12.09 -20.24
C GLN A 195 33.47 -11.28 -19.67
N PRO A 196 33.41 -9.96 -19.95
CA PRO A 196 32.22 -9.16 -19.65
C PRO A 196 30.94 -9.79 -20.17
N GLY A 197 29.90 -9.82 -19.35
CA GLY A 197 28.61 -10.44 -19.64
C GLY A 197 28.45 -11.88 -19.14
N ASN A 198 29.55 -12.59 -18.83
CA ASN A 198 29.46 -13.95 -18.29
C ASN A 198 28.69 -13.99 -16.97
N ILE A 199 27.95 -15.09 -16.77
CA ILE A 199 27.12 -15.29 -15.59
C ILE A 199 27.94 -15.92 -14.48
N VAL A 200 27.85 -15.34 -13.28
CA VAL A 200 28.51 -15.85 -12.08
C VAL A 200 27.48 -16.54 -11.20
N LEU A 201 27.71 -17.83 -10.94
CA LEU A 201 26.83 -18.69 -10.16
C LEU A 201 27.52 -19.16 -8.87
N THR A 202 26.76 -19.49 -7.83
CA THR A 202 27.30 -20.18 -6.67
C THR A 202 27.82 -21.57 -7.07
N SER A 203 29.02 -21.92 -6.59
CA SER A 203 29.65 -23.20 -6.90
C SER A 203 29.11 -24.38 -6.08
N GLY A 204 28.49 -24.09 -4.92
CA GLY A 204 28.15 -25.09 -3.90
C GLY A 204 29.31 -25.40 -2.93
N LEU A 205 30.52 -24.94 -3.23
CA LEU A 205 31.68 -25.09 -2.36
C LEU A 205 31.52 -24.21 -1.11
N GLY A 206 31.97 -24.69 0.04
CA GLY A 206 31.80 -24.01 1.33
C GLY A 206 30.49 -24.33 2.07
N GLY A 207 29.52 -25.02 1.44
CA GLY A 207 28.37 -25.62 2.12
C GLY A 207 27.30 -24.66 2.66
N VAL A 208 27.43 -23.35 2.37
CA VAL A 208 26.45 -22.31 2.73
C VAL A 208 25.38 -22.18 1.64
N PHE A 209 25.81 -21.95 0.40
CA PHE A 209 24.90 -21.78 -0.73
C PHE A 209 24.82 -23.06 -1.55
N PRO A 210 23.61 -23.51 -1.97
CA PRO A 210 23.47 -24.52 -3.01
C PRO A 210 24.18 -24.10 -4.29
N LYS A 211 24.54 -25.05 -5.14
CA LYS A 211 25.14 -24.79 -6.44
C LYS A 211 24.09 -24.23 -7.42
N GLY A 212 24.49 -23.24 -8.22
CA GLY A 212 23.71 -22.74 -9.36
C GLY A 212 22.82 -21.53 -9.10
N LEU A 213 22.97 -20.85 -7.96
CA LEU A 213 22.28 -19.58 -7.68
C LEU A 213 23.03 -18.43 -8.35
N GLU A 214 22.31 -17.55 -9.05
CA GLU A 214 22.93 -16.39 -9.69
C GLU A 214 23.41 -15.37 -8.65
N VAL A 215 24.64 -14.91 -8.82
CA VAL A 215 25.24 -13.86 -7.99
C VAL A 215 25.26 -12.53 -8.76
N GLY A 216 25.56 -12.59 -10.06
CA GLY A 216 25.73 -11.40 -10.89
C GLY A 216 26.31 -11.73 -12.25
N ARG A 217 26.66 -10.68 -12.97
CA ARG A 217 27.35 -10.76 -14.26
C ARG A 217 28.66 -9.99 -14.21
N ILE A 218 29.67 -10.51 -14.91
CA ILE A 218 30.97 -9.85 -15.03
C ILE A 218 30.77 -8.53 -15.79
N ALA A 219 31.15 -7.43 -15.16
CA ALA A 219 31.17 -6.11 -15.77
C ALA A 219 32.52 -5.84 -16.45
N ASN A 220 33.61 -6.18 -15.77
CA ASN A 220 34.97 -5.97 -16.27
C ASN A 220 35.92 -7.04 -15.72
N VAL A 221 36.96 -7.37 -16.46
CA VAL A 221 37.99 -8.35 -16.06
C VAL A 221 39.35 -7.66 -16.04
N ASN A 222 40.02 -7.76 -14.90
CA ASN A 222 41.36 -7.25 -14.69
C ASN A 222 42.31 -8.46 -14.56
N PRO A 223 42.97 -8.87 -15.66
CA PRO A 223 44.00 -9.90 -15.60
C PRO A 223 45.17 -9.39 -14.77
N GLY A 224 45.37 -9.98 -13.59
CA GLY A 224 46.47 -9.67 -12.70
C GLY A 224 47.55 -10.73 -12.83
N GLY A 225 48.83 -10.34 -12.72
CA GLY A 225 49.96 -11.25 -12.98
C GLY A 225 49.93 -12.55 -12.18
N LEU A 226 49.60 -12.49 -10.88
CA LEU A 226 49.48 -13.68 -10.03
C LEU A 226 48.02 -14.11 -9.77
N VAL A 227 47.11 -13.15 -9.72
CA VAL A 227 45.69 -13.34 -9.39
C VAL A 227 44.87 -12.41 -10.28
N ALA A 228 44.00 -12.96 -11.11
CA ALA A 228 43.03 -12.16 -11.85
C ALA A 228 41.87 -11.73 -10.94
N THR A 229 41.21 -10.63 -11.29
CA THR A 229 39.97 -10.18 -10.64
C THR A 229 38.94 -9.76 -11.66
N ALA A 230 37.66 -9.85 -11.31
CA ALA A 230 36.56 -9.37 -12.13
C ALA A 230 35.58 -8.55 -11.29
N GLU A 231 35.17 -7.41 -11.79
CA GLU A 231 34.07 -6.63 -11.22
C GLU A 231 32.75 -7.28 -11.62
N ILE A 232 31.84 -7.41 -10.67
CA ILE A 232 30.54 -8.05 -10.89
C ILE A 232 29.42 -7.06 -10.58
N THR A 233 28.52 -6.92 -11.54
CA THR A 233 27.22 -6.29 -11.34
C THR A 233 26.30 -7.31 -10.67
N PRO A 234 25.82 -7.07 -9.43
CA PRO A 234 24.95 -8.02 -8.74
C PRO A 234 23.60 -8.17 -9.47
N SER A 235 23.04 -9.38 -9.45
CA SER A 235 21.69 -9.61 -10.00
C SER A 235 20.58 -9.06 -9.10
N VAL A 236 20.88 -8.87 -7.81
CA VAL A 236 19.96 -8.36 -6.79
C VAL A 236 20.15 -6.86 -6.58
N GLU A 237 19.05 -6.11 -6.55
CA GLU A 237 19.06 -4.69 -6.20
C GLU A 237 18.95 -4.48 -4.67
N PHE A 238 20.09 -4.46 -3.99
CA PHE A 238 20.17 -4.38 -2.51
C PHE A 238 19.46 -3.17 -1.88
N ASN A 239 19.27 -2.09 -2.65
CA ASN A 239 18.60 -0.89 -2.17
C ASN A 239 17.07 -1.06 -2.08
N LYS A 240 16.47 -2.03 -2.80
CA LYS A 240 15.02 -2.23 -2.90
C LYS A 240 14.54 -3.58 -2.33
N LEU A 241 15.32 -4.15 -1.42
CA LEU A 241 14.93 -5.37 -0.71
C LEU A 241 13.77 -5.11 0.26
N GLU A 242 12.65 -5.77 0.04
CA GLU A 242 11.44 -5.71 0.89
C GLU A 242 11.16 -7.07 1.52
N GLU A 243 11.20 -8.13 0.71
CA GLU A 243 11.05 -9.51 1.14
C GLU A 243 12.23 -10.36 0.68
N VAL A 244 12.47 -11.49 1.35
CA VAL A 244 13.52 -12.44 1.02
C VAL A 244 13.08 -13.87 1.25
N LEU A 245 13.74 -14.80 0.58
CA LEU A 245 13.60 -16.24 0.77
C LEU A 245 14.77 -16.78 1.59
N ILE A 246 14.48 -17.48 2.68
CA ILE A 246 15.48 -18.14 3.52
C ILE A 246 15.38 -19.64 3.27
N LEU A 247 16.46 -20.24 2.77
CA LEU A 247 16.49 -21.68 2.51
C LEU A 247 16.79 -22.44 3.80
N ILE A 248 15.87 -23.31 4.16
CA ILE A 248 16.00 -24.23 5.29
C ILE A 248 16.59 -25.54 4.77
N LYS A 249 17.48 -26.14 5.57
CA LYS A 249 17.94 -27.52 5.35
C LYS A 249 16.89 -28.53 5.78
#